data_AF-A0A1I5K5Z6-F1
#
_entry.id   AF-A0A1I5K5Z6-F1
#
_cell.length_a   1.000
_cell.length_b   1.000
_cell.length_c   1.000
_cell.angle_alpha   90.00
_cell.angle_beta   90.00
_cell.angle_gamma   90.00
#
_symmetry.space_group_name_H-M   'P 1'
#
loop_
_entity.id
_entity.type
_entity.pdbx_description
1 polymer ?
#
loop_
_entity_poly.entity_id
_entity_poly.type
_entity_poly.pdbx_seq_one_letter_code
_entity_poly.pdbx_strand_id
1 'polypeptide(L)'
;MAALWPPLDQLPRQNASQVKNRWGEVVRQVRQSGSVAITNHANVEMVLLDAATYEQLTTDLQALRSREANVLEELGARFDARLAVLQQEDSAGKLDGLFEARGKQRRRPRAGESF
;
A
#
# COMPACT_ATOMS: atom_id res chain seq x y z
N MET A 1 -4.33 -8.07 -8.02
CA MET A 1 -4.18 -8.61 -6.65
C MET A 1 -2.70 -8.66 -6.41
N ALA A 2 -2.18 -8.03 -5.34
CA ALA A 2 -0.76 -8.17 -5.01
C ALA A 2 -0.47 -9.66 -4.84
N ALA A 3 0.51 -10.19 -5.59
CA ALA A 3 0.90 -11.58 -5.45
C ALA A 3 1.34 -11.83 -3.99
N LEU A 4 0.63 -12.69 -3.28
CA LEU A 4 1.03 -13.15 -1.95
C LEU A 4 2.25 -14.06 -2.15
N TRP A 5 3.43 -13.49 -1.97
CA TRP A 5 4.68 -14.25 -2.08
C TRP A 5 4.77 -15.28 -0.97
N PRO A 6 5.18 -16.53 -1.26
CA PRO A 6 5.35 -17.54 -0.22
C PRO A 6 6.39 -17.07 0.81
N PRO A 7 6.18 -17.37 2.11
CA PRO A 7 7.15 -17.07 3.15
C PRO A 7 8.45 -17.85 2.89
N LEU A 8 9.58 -17.30 3.38
CA LEU A 8 10.93 -17.80 3.06
C LEU A 8 11.14 -19.27 3.44
N ASP A 9 10.44 -19.76 4.45
CA ASP A 9 10.53 -21.13 4.94
C ASP A 9 9.92 -22.16 3.97
N GLN A 10 8.99 -21.73 3.11
CA GLN A 10 8.32 -22.54 2.09
C GLN A 10 9.05 -22.55 0.75
N LEU A 11 10.07 -21.71 0.58
CA LEU A 11 10.88 -21.71 -0.63
C LEU A 11 11.78 -22.95 -0.69
N PRO A 12 11.98 -23.55 -1.88
CA PRO A 12 13.01 -24.55 -2.07
C PRO A 12 14.37 -23.99 -1.63
N ARG A 13 15.14 -24.79 -0.90
CA ARG A 13 16.40 -24.32 -0.30
C ARG A 13 17.61 -24.91 -1.01
N GLN A 14 18.61 -24.07 -1.26
CA GLN A 14 19.92 -24.49 -1.75
C GLN A 14 21.01 -23.86 -0.89
N ASN A 15 21.97 -24.64 -0.42
CA ASN A 15 23.09 -24.07 0.34
C ASN A 15 24.10 -23.39 -0.61
N ALA A 16 24.89 -22.45 -0.08
CA ALA A 16 25.88 -21.69 -0.84
C ALA A 16 26.88 -22.58 -1.60
N SER A 17 27.25 -23.75 -1.04
CA SER A 17 28.14 -24.70 -1.71
C SER A 17 27.49 -25.35 -2.94
N GLN A 18 26.20 -25.70 -2.88
CA GLN A 18 25.45 -26.22 -4.02
C GLN A 18 25.27 -25.15 -5.10
N VAL A 19 25.00 -23.91 -4.70
CA VAL A 19 24.92 -22.78 -5.65
C VAL A 19 26.25 -22.62 -6.40
N LYS A 20 27.37 -22.66 -5.68
CA LYS A 20 28.72 -22.55 -6.27
C LYS A 20 29.05 -23.71 -7.19
N ASN A 21 28.76 -24.95 -6.76
CA ASN A 21 29.22 -26.15 -7.45
C ASN A 21 28.26 -26.66 -8.54
N ARG A 22 26.97 -26.28 -8.46
CA ARG A 22 25.89 -26.78 -9.33
C ARG A 22 25.00 -25.66 -9.85
N TRP A 23 25.63 -24.57 -10.27
CA TRP A 23 24.92 -23.38 -10.76
C TRP A 23 23.86 -23.68 -11.82
N GLY A 24 24.18 -24.55 -12.80
CA GLY A 24 23.23 -24.91 -13.87
C GLY A 24 21.97 -25.62 -13.36
N GLU A 25 22.09 -26.48 -12.35
CA GLU A 25 20.95 -27.14 -11.70
C GLU A 25 20.10 -26.12 -10.92
N VAL A 26 20.77 -25.22 -10.20
CA VAL A 26 20.10 -24.15 -9.44
C VAL A 26 19.31 -23.23 -10.37
N VAL A 27 19.88 -22.81 -11.50
CA VAL A 27 19.18 -21.98 -12.50
C VAL A 27 17.98 -22.72 -13.08
N ARG A 28 18.11 -24.03 -13.36
CA ARG A 28 16.98 -24.84 -13.84
C ARG A 28 15.88 -24.93 -12.80
N GLN A 29 16.24 -25.10 -11.53
CA GLN A 29 15.29 -25.14 -10.43
C GLN A 29 14.56 -23.79 -10.29
N VAL A 30 15.29 -22.67 -10.31
CA VAL A 30 14.69 -21.32 -10.26
C VAL A 30 13.70 -21.11 -11.41
N ARG A 31 14.02 -21.56 -12.63
CA ARG A 31 13.08 -21.48 -13.76
C ARG A 31 11.82 -22.34 -13.60
N GLN A 32 11.87 -23.39 -12.78
CA GLN A 32 10.73 -24.27 -12.52
C GLN A 32 9.87 -23.78 -11.34
N SER A 33 10.51 -23.29 -10.28
CA SER A 33 9.83 -22.84 -9.06
C SER A 33 9.60 -21.33 -8.99
N GLY A 34 10.12 -20.56 -9.95
CA GLY A 34 10.15 -19.08 -9.94
C GLY A 34 11.16 -18.49 -8.95
N SER A 35 11.46 -19.22 -7.87
CA SER A 35 12.37 -18.77 -6.81
C SER A 35 12.98 -19.89 -5.98
N VAL A 36 14.16 -19.61 -5.40
CA VAL A 36 14.89 -20.51 -4.51
C VAL A 36 15.56 -19.71 -3.40
N ALA A 37 15.37 -20.13 -2.15
CA ALA A 37 16.09 -19.57 -1.01
C ALA A 37 17.51 -20.15 -0.95
N ILE A 38 18.50 -19.27 -0.84
CA ILE A 38 19.90 -19.65 -0.68
C ILE A 38 20.27 -19.54 0.79
N THR A 39 20.81 -20.62 1.33
CA THR A 39 21.22 -20.69 2.73
C THR A 39 22.73 -20.70 2.91
N ASN A 40 23.19 -20.08 3.98
CA ASN A 40 24.50 -20.32 4.55
C ASN A 40 24.32 -21.09 5.86
N HIS A 41 24.95 -22.25 5.96
CA HIS A 41 24.62 -23.25 6.97
C HIS A 41 23.09 -23.50 7.00
N ALA A 42 22.40 -23.05 8.06
CA ALA A 42 20.95 -23.20 8.24
C ALA A 42 20.14 -21.92 7.99
N ASN A 43 20.79 -20.77 7.77
CA ASN A 43 20.12 -19.48 7.68
C ASN A 43 19.91 -19.09 6.22
N VAL A 44 18.70 -18.61 5.88
CA VAL A 44 18.41 -18.02 4.57
C VAL A 44 19.07 -16.65 4.52
N GLU A 45 20.04 -16.45 3.63
CA GLU A 45 20.73 -15.16 3.46
C GLU A 45 20.21 -14.39 2.24
N MET A 46 19.72 -15.09 1.22
CA MET A 46 19.26 -14.46 -0.02
C MET A 46 18.24 -15.35 -0.75
N VAL A 47 17.50 -14.77 -1.68
CA VAL A 47 16.57 -15.49 -2.56
C VAL A 47 16.98 -15.23 -4.01
N LEU A 48 17.08 -16.28 -4.79
CA LEU A 48 17.30 -16.21 -6.23
C LEU A 48 15.95 -16.27 -6.93
N LEU A 49 15.72 -15.33 -7.84
CA LEU A 49 14.48 -15.20 -8.62
C LEU A 49 14.84 -15.31 -10.10
N ASP A 50 13.91 -15.81 -10.91
CA ASP A 50 14.00 -15.56 -12.35
C ASP A 50 13.65 -14.09 -12.68
N ALA A 51 14.04 -13.66 -13.88
CA ALA A 51 13.86 -12.27 -14.31
C ALA A 51 12.38 -11.87 -14.41
N ALA A 52 11.53 -12.76 -14.94
CA ALA A 52 10.10 -12.48 -15.11
C ALA A 52 9.40 -12.27 -13.76
N THR A 53 9.74 -13.09 -12.78
CA THR A 53 9.27 -13.00 -11.41
C THR A 53 9.74 -11.70 -10.75
N TYR A 54 11.01 -11.33 -10.93
CA TYR A 54 11.56 -10.09 -10.40
C TYR A 54 10.88 -8.84 -11.01
N GLU A 55 10.66 -8.84 -12.32
CA GLU A 55 9.95 -7.77 -13.03
C GLU A 55 8.52 -7.64 -12.53
N GLN A 56 7.78 -8.74 -12.44
CA GLN A 56 6.42 -8.75 -11.92
C GLN A 56 6.34 -8.20 -10.50
N LEU A 57 7.24 -8.64 -9.60
CA LEU A 57 7.31 -8.15 -8.23
C LEU A 57 7.55 -6.63 -8.20
N THR A 58 8.43 -6.13 -9.06
CA THR A 58 8.74 -4.69 -9.15
C THR A 58 7.54 -3.91 -9.65
N THR A 59 6.83 -4.41 -10.68
CA THR A 59 5.60 -3.79 -11.20
C THR A 59 4.48 -3.78 -10.15
N ASP A 60 4.27 -4.88 -9.43
CA ASP A 60 3.25 -4.97 -8.39
C ASP A 60 3.53 -3.99 -7.24
N LEU A 61 4.79 -3.88 -6.81
CA LEU A 61 5.20 -2.92 -5.79
C LEU A 61 5.01 -1.46 -6.24
N GLN A 62 5.31 -1.15 -7.50
CA GLN A 62 5.05 0.19 -8.06
C GLN A 62 3.56 0.49 -8.09
N ALA A 63 2.73 -0.47 -8.55
CA ALA A 63 1.28 -0.31 -8.59
C ALA A 63 0.67 -0.11 -7.18
N LEU A 64 1.20 -0.79 -6.16
CA LEU A 64 0.79 -0.58 -4.78
C LEU A 64 1.13 0.83 -4.28
N ARG A 65 2.37 1.29 -4.51
CA ARG A 65 2.79 2.65 -4.13
C ARG A 65 1.97 3.72 -4.83
N SER A 66 1.68 3.54 -6.12
CA SER A 66 0.82 4.47 -6.87
C SER A 66 -0.60 4.51 -6.32
N ARG A 67 -1.16 3.37 -5.89
CA ARG A 67 -2.48 3.34 -5.24
C ARG A 67 -2.47 4.09 -3.92
N GLU A 68 -1.45 3.90 -3.09
CA GLU A 68 -1.31 4.62 -1.81
C GLU A 68 -1.18 6.14 -2.03
N ALA A 69 -0.38 6.56 -3.01
CA ALA A 69 -0.25 7.98 -3.38
C ALA A 69 -1.59 8.57 -3.84
N ASN A 70 -2.32 7.87 -4.71
CA ASN A 70 -3.61 8.34 -5.21
C ASN A 70 -4.67 8.48 -4.09
N VAL A 71 -4.67 7.57 -3.11
CA VAL A 71 -5.60 7.65 -1.96
C VAL A 71 -5.34 8.91 -1.13
N LEU A 72 -4.07 9.26 -0.90
CA LEU A 72 -3.71 10.47 -0.16
C LEU A 72 -4.07 11.73 -0.95
N GLU A 73 -3.82 11.75 -2.26
CA GLU A 73 -4.23 12.86 -3.12
C GLU A 73 -5.75 13.05 -3.14
N GLU A 74 -6.53 11.97 -3.22
CA GLU A 74 -8.00 12.04 -3.19
C GLU A 74 -8.51 12.60 -1.85
N LEU A 75 -7.91 12.19 -0.73
CA LEU A 75 -8.25 12.71 0.59
C LEU A 75 -7.88 14.20 0.73
N GLY A 76 -6.70 14.59 0.23
CA GLY A 76 -6.25 15.98 0.19
C GLY A 76 -7.21 16.86 -0.62
N ALA A 77 -7.53 16.44 -1.84
CA ALA A 77 -8.45 17.17 -2.71
C ALA A 77 -9.84 17.33 -2.09
N ARG A 78 -10.35 16.30 -1.38
CA ARG A 78 -11.62 16.38 -0.64
C ARG A 78 -11.56 17.35 0.54
N PHE A 79 -10.45 17.37 1.26
CA PHE A 79 -10.24 18.31 2.35
C PHE A 79 -10.18 19.75 1.82
N ASP A 80 -9.38 20.00 0.79
CA ASP A 80 -9.23 21.31 0.17
C ASP A 80 -10.55 21.82 -0.41
N ALA A 81 -11.34 20.95 -1.05
CA ALA A 81 -12.67 21.31 -1.52
C ALA A 81 -13.61 21.74 -0.38
N ARG A 82 -13.57 21.05 0.76
CA ARG A 82 -14.37 21.43 1.95
C ARG A 82 -13.86 22.72 2.58
N LEU A 83 -12.55 22.92 2.63
CA LEU A 83 -11.93 24.12 3.16
C LEU A 83 -12.23 25.35 2.29
N ALA A 84 -12.19 25.20 0.96
CA ALA A 84 -12.49 26.26 0.01
C ALA A 84 -13.92 26.80 0.18
N VAL A 85 -14.90 25.93 0.45
CA VAL A 85 -16.27 26.36 0.79
C VAL A 85 -16.30 27.22 2.04
N LEU A 86 -15.53 26.88 3.07
CA LEU A 86 -15.46 27.65 4.31
C LEU A 86 -14.69 28.97 4.16
N GLN A 87 -13.77 29.06 3.19
CA GLN A 87 -12.96 30.25 2.93
C GLN A 87 -13.58 31.25 1.94
N GLN A 88 -14.77 30.97 1.38
CA GLN A 88 -15.45 31.97 0.53
C GLN A 88 -15.76 33.23 1.34
N GLU A 89 -15.59 34.41 0.73
CA GLU A 89 -15.73 35.73 1.39
C GLU A 89 -17.10 35.93 2.08
N ASP A 90 -18.14 35.23 1.62
CA ASP A 90 -19.50 35.30 2.15
C ASP A 90 -19.81 34.19 3.19
N SER A 91 -18.86 33.30 3.48
CA SER A 91 -19.05 32.17 4.40
C SER A 91 -19.06 32.62 5.86
N ALA A 92 -18.25 33.62 6.23
CA ALA A 92 -18.29 34.22 7.56
C ALA A 92 -19.64 34.90 7.83
N GLY A 93 -20.14 35.69 6.87
CA GLY A 93 -21.45 36.35 6.97
C GLY A 93 -22.63 35.37 7.00
N LYS A 94 -22.56 34.26 6.25
CA LYS A 94 -23.56 33.18 6.33
C LYS A 94 -23.52 32.41 7.64
N LEU A 95 -22.32 32.17 8.19
CA LEU A 95 -22.16 31.54 9.50
C LEU A 95 -22.70 32.45 10.61
N ASP A 96 -22.35 33.73 10.59
CA ASP A 96 -22.88 34.73 11.54
C ASP A 96 -24.40 34.84 11.42
N GLY A 97 -24.94 34.89 10.20
CA GLY A 97 -26.38 34.88 9.95
C GLY A 97 -27.08 33.60 10.44
N LEU A 98 -26.41 32.45 10.37
CA LEU A 98 -26.91 31.19 10.93
C LEU A 98 -26.88 31.19 12.47
N PHE A 99 -25.83 31.73 13.09
CA PHE A 99 -25.74 31.87 14.55
C PHE A 99 -26.76 32.86 15.10
N GLU A 100 -26.96 33.99 14.43
CA GLU A 100 -28.03 34.96 14.68
C GLU A 100 -29.42 34.32 14.53
N ALA A 101 -29.66 33.55 13.46
CA ALA A 101 -30.90 32.81 13.27
C ALA A 101 -31.10 31.69 14.31
N ARG A 102 -30.01 31.13 14.86
CA ARG A 102 -30.03 30.09 15.91
C ARG A 102 -30.48 30.60 17.28
N GLY A 103 -30.65 31.91 17.45
CA GLY A 103 -31.36 32.50 18.59
C GLY A 103 -32.82 32.01 18.75
N LYS A 104 -33.39 31.32 17.76
CA LYS A 104 -34.70 30.65 17.86
C LYS A 104 -34.62 29.14 17.57
N GLN A 105 -33.76 28.39 18.28
CA GLN A 105 -33.85 26.92 18.25
C GLN A 105 -35.07 26.43 19.06
N ARG A 106 -36.13 26.04 18.34
CA ARG A 106 -37.38 25.49 18.92
C ARG A 106 -37.22 24.05 19.45
N ARG A 107 -36.10 23.37 19.17
CA ARG A 107 -35.82 22.01 19.67
C ARG A 107 -34.31 21.75 19.78
N ARG A 108 -33.91 21.16 20.91
CA ARG A 108 -32.52 20.81 21.26
C ARG A 108 -31.99 19.73 20.31
N PRO A 109 -30.89 19.98 19.56
CA PRO A 109 -30.29 18.95 18.71
C PRO A 109 -29.59 17.90 19.58
N ARG A 110 -29.77 16.62 19.24
CA ARG A 110 -29.02 15.50 19.82
C ARG A 110 -27.75 15.32 19.01
N ALA A 111 -26.60 15.28 19.67
CA ALA A 111 -25.32 15.04 19.01
C ALA A 111 -25.16 13.53 18.72
N GLY A 112 -24.72 13.17 17.51
CA GLY A 112 -24.25 11.81 17.18
C GLY A 112 -24.95 11.06 16.03
N GLU A 113 -25.89 11.64 15.29
CA GLU A 113 -26.70 10.88 14.32
C GLU A 113 -26.19 10.83 12.87
N SER A 114 -25.06 11.44 12.53
CA SER A 114 -24.47 11.26 11.18
C SER A 114 -23.00 11.69 11.10
N PHE A 115 -22.18 10.82 10.51
CA PHE A 115 -20.87 11.10 9.92
C PHE A 115 -21.01 11.22 8.39
#